data_AF-A0A2N2BWY5-F1
#
_entry.id   AF-A0A2N2BWY5-F1
#
_cell.length_a   1.000
_cell.length_b   1.000
_cell.length_c   1.000
_cell.angle_alpha   90.00
_cell.angle_beta   90.00
_cell.angle_gamma   90.00
#
_symmetry.space_group_name_H-M   'P 1'
#
loop_
_entity.id
_entity.type
_entity.pdbx_description
1 polymer ?
#
loop_
_entity_poly.entity_id
_entity_poly.type
_entity_poly.pdbx_seq_one_letter_code
_entity_poly.pdbx_strand_id
1 'polypeptide(L)'
;MKQKTLTNEQILDAVSDLADDNGMSVDDYLQKLQAESESVLGTSREGLPEEIITELDNARSLKKESRNAKKLTQQNESIKTEIERFKAVFPDALPQDIPDSVWEEVANGVPLLYAYALYTVTDGKDREYASRVNAENSSRATSKTGTGETEPVFTKEQVESMSPKDVSKNYKHILKSISKWKL
;
A
#
# COMPACT_ATOMS: atom_id res chain seq x y z
N MET A 1 27.83 -29.48 -27.54
CA MET A 1 26.42 -29.02 -27.45
C MET A 1 26.36 -27.88 -26.45
N LYS A 2 25.84 -26.70 -26.82
CA LYS A 2 25.67 -25.59 -25.85
C LYS A 2 24.45 -25.93 -24.98
N GLN A 3 24.64 -26.02 -23.66
CA GLN A 3 23.51 -26.13 -22.75
C GLN A 3 22.71 -24.83 -22.82
N LYS A 4 21.45 -24.92 -23.22
CA LYS A 4 20.50 -23.80 -23.21
C LYS A 4 20.19 -23.51 -21.75
N THR A 5 20.75 -22.43 -21.20
CA THR A 5 20.39 -21.94 -19.88
C THR A 5 18.96 -21.40 -19.95
N LEU A 6 18.05 -22.04 -19.20
CA LEU A 6 16.69 -21.55 -19.02
C LEU A 6 16.74 -20.22 -18.25
N THR A 7 15.85 -19.30 -18.58
CA THR A 7 15.66 -18.06 -17.82
C THR A 7 14.98 -18.37 -16.47
N ASN A 8 15.11 -17.48 -15.49
CA ASN A 8 14.50 -17.69 -14.17
C ASN A 8 12.97 -17.84 -14.26
N GLU A 9 12.30 -17.09 -15.13
CA GLU A 9 10.86 -17.24 -15.40
C GLU A 9 10.55 -18.63 -15.94
N GLN A 10 11.30 -19.11 -16.94
CA GLN A 10 11.09 -20.45 -17.49
C GLN A 10 11.33 -21.57 -16.48
N ILE A 11 12.23 -21.36 -15.51
CA ILE A 11 12.47 -22.32 -14.43
C ILE A 11 11.27 -22.31 -13.47
N LEU A 12 10.77 -21.13 -13.09
CA LEU A 12 9.62 -21.01 -12.18
C LEU A 12 8.34 -21.56 -12.79
N ASP A 13 8.11 -21.29 -14.07
CA ASP A 13 6.95 -21.79 -14.83
C ASP A 13 6.99 -23.32 -14.89
N ALA A 14 8.12 -23.89 -15.29
CA ALA A 14 8.30 -25.34 -15.35
C ALA A 14 8.17 -26.01 -13.97
N VAL A 15 8.64 -25.38 -12.89
CA VAL A 15 8.47 -25.90 -11.53
C VAL A 15 7.01 -25.82 -11.08
N SER A 16 6.28 -24.78 -11.48
CA SER A 16 4.86 -24.62 -11.17
C SER A 16 4.03 -25.68 -11.90
N ASP A 17 4.25 -25.88 -13.20
CA ASP A 17 3.61 -26.94 -13.98
C ASP A 17 3.85 -28.32 -13.36
N LEU A 18 5.10 -28.61 -12.95
CA LEU A 18 5.44 -29.88 -12.32
C LEU A 18 4.82 -30.06 -10.93
N ALA A 19 4.67 -28.97 -10.17
CA ALA A 19 4.00 -28.99 -8.88
C ALA A 19 2.49 -29.28 -9.04
N ASP A 20 1.86 -28.61 -10.01
CA ASP A 20 0.45 -28.81 -10.37
C ASP A 20 0.18 -30.24 -10.87
N ASP A 21 1.05 -30.78 -11.73
CA ASP A 21 0.98 -32.17 -12.21
C ASP A 21 1.08 -33.19 -11.06
N ASN A 22 1.80 -32.85 -9.99
CA ASN A 22 1.92 -33.66 -8.78
C ASN A 22 0.82 -33.38 -7.74
N GLY A 23 -0.06 -32.41 -7.99
CA GLY A 23 -1.10 -31.96 -7.06
C GLY A 23 -0.53 -31.38 -5.75
N MET A 24 0.66 -30.79 -5.80
CA MET A 24 1.39 -30.24 -4.65
C MET A 24 1.57 -28.73 -4.79
N SER A 25 1.73 -28.01 -3.68
CA SER A 25 2.17 -26.61 -3.76
C SER A 25 3.61 -26.53 -4.27
N VAL A 26 4.00 -25.41 -4.88
CA VAL A 26 5.37 -25.19 -5.37
C VAL A 26 6.40 -25.41 -4.26
N ASP A 27 6.13 -24.91 -3.05
CA ASP A 27 7.01 -25.07 -1.90
C ASP A 27 7.14 -26.54 -1.46
N ASP A 28 6.02 -27.27 -1.42
CA ASP A 28 6.03 -28.69 -1.05
C ASP A 28 6.73 -29.54 -2.10
N TYR A 29 6.57 -29.20 -3.39
CA TYR A 29 7.24 -29.87 -4.49
C TYR A 29 8.75 -29.65 -4.45
N LEU A 30 9.20 -28.42 -4.16
CA LEU A 30 10.61 -28.10 -3.98
C LEU A 30 11.21 -28.83 -2.76
N GLN A 31 10.47 -28.94 -1.64
CA GLN A 31 10.91 -29.73 -0.50
C GLN A 31 11.04 -31.22 -0.83
N LYS A 32 10.07 -31.79 -1.56
CA LYS A 32 10.11 -33.18 -2.02
C LYS A 32 11.34 -33.42 -2.91
N LEU A 33 11.62 -32.54 -3.87
CA LEU A 33 12.81 -32.64 -4.73
C LEU A 33 14.11 -32.57 -3.91
N GLN A 34 14.17 -31.71 -2.90
CA GLN A 34 15.32 -31.67 -2.00
C GLN A 34 15.49 -32.98 -1.24
N ALA A 35 14.43 -33.51 -0.63
CA ALA A 35 14.46 -34.77 0.10
C ALA A 35 14.84 -35.96 -0.79
N GLU A 36 14.33 -36.00 -2.03
CA GLU A 36 14.66 -37.04 -3.00
C GLU A 36 16.15 -36.98 -3.39
N SER A 37 16.68 -35.77 -3.63
CA SER A 37 18.12 -35.58 -3.90
C SER A 37 19.00 -36.01 -2.72
N GLU A 38 18.57 -35.76 -1.48
CA GLU A 38 19.26 -36.20 -0.27
C GLU A 38 19.20 -37.72 -0.10
N SER A 39 18.08 -38.35 -0.45
CA SER A 39 17.92 -39.82 -0.40
C SER A 39 18.84 -40.54 -1.39
N VAL A 40 18.96 -40.04 -2.63
CA VAL A 40 19.84 -40.59 -3.67
C VAL A 40 21.31 -40.44 -3.28
N LEU A 41 21.65 -39.31 -2.64
CA LEU A 41 22.98 -39.11 -2.05
C LEU A 41 23.23 -40.05 -0.87
N GLY A 42 22.20 -40.45 -0.12
CA GLY A 42 22.26 -41.44 0.95
C GLY A 42 22.60 -42.85 0.44
N THR A 43 21.96 -43.31 -0.63
CA THR A 43 22.26 -44.61 -1.26
C THR A 43 23.70 -44.66 -1.83
N SER A 44 24.22 -43.51 -2.29
CA SER A 44 25.61 -43.38 -2.77
C SER A 44 26.66 -43.48 -1.65
N ARG A 45 26.25 -43.64 -0.37
CA ARG A 45 27.15 -43.74 0.80
C ARG A 45 27.33 -45.17 1.30
N GLU A 46 26.57 -46.14 0.76
CA GLU A 46 26.74 -47.55 1.10
C GLU A 46 28.17 -48.02 0.73
N GLY A 47 28.93 -48.49 1.73
CA GLY A 47 30.30 -48.99 1.56
C GLY A 47 31.41 -47.98 1.89
N LEU A 48 31.10 -46.73 2.25
CA LEU A 48 32.09 -45.78 2.75
C LEU A 48 32.36 -46.00 4.25
N PRO A 49 33.61 -45.78 4.73
CA PRO A 49 33.91 -45.77 6.16
C PRO A 49 33.11 -44.68 6.89
N GLU A 50 32.70 -44.95 8.13
CA GLU A 50 31.89 -44.04 8.95
C GLU A 50 32.57 -42.69 9.19
N GLU A 51 33.90 -42.65 9.29
CA GLU A 51 34.69 -41.41 9.36
C GLU A 51 34.51 -40.52 8.10
N ILE A 52 34.47 -41.12 6.91
CA ILE A 52 34.30 -40.37 5.66
C ILE A 52 32.87 -39.85 5.53
N ILE A 53 31.89 -40.62 5.99
CA ILE A 53 30.47 -40.22 5.98
C ILE A 53 30.28 -38.99 6.88
N THR A 54 30.83 -39.03 8.09
CA THR A 54 30.74 -37.93 9.07
C THR A 54 31.49 -36.68 8.60
N GLU A 55 32.69 -36.82 8.01
CA GLU A 55 33.41 -35.69 7.42
C GLU A 55 32.63 -35.05 6.25
N LEU A 56 32.02 -35.86 5.38
CA LEU A 56 31.19 -35.34 4.28
C LEU A 56 29.97 -34.57 4.79
N ASP A 57 29.31 -35.07 5.84
CA ASP A 57 28.16 -34.37 6.43
C ASP A 57 28.57 -33.05 7.07
N ASN A 58 29.69 -33.04 7.80
CA ASN A 58 30.25 -31.80 8.37
C ASN A 58 30.59 -30.78 7.27
N ALA A 59 31.25 -31.22 6.19
CA ALA A 59 31.60 -30.34 5.06
C ALA A 59 30.35 -29.76 4.36
N ARG A 60 29.26 -30.54 4.25
CA ARG A 60 27.99 -30.08 3.68
C ARG A 60 27.28 -29.09 4.59
N SER A 61 27.19 -29.39 5.88
CA SER A 61 26.60 -28.50 6.88
C SER A 61 27.32 -27.16 6.90
N LEU A 62 28.66 -27.15 6.92
CA LEU A 62 29.47 -25.93 6.85
C LEU A 62 29.23 -25.14 5.55
N LYS A 63 29.09 -25.81 4.39
CA LYS A 63 28.75 -25.14 3.13
C LYS A 63 27.35 -24.51 3.17
N LYS A 64 26.37 -25.22 3.72
CA LYS A 64 24.98 -24.72 3.88
C LYS A 64 24.95 -23.51 4.81
N GLU A 65 25.60 -23.61 5.96
CA GLU A 65 25.76 -22.51 6.92
C GLU A 65 26.46 -21.31 6.30
N SER A 66 27.57 -21.51 5.59
CA SER A 66 28.28 -20.44 4.89
C SER A 66 27.41 -19.75 3.84
N ARG A 67 26.62 -20.52 3.07
CA ARG A 67 25.69 -19.95 2.07
C ARG A 67 24.59 -19.14 2.75
N ASN A 68 24.03 -19.64 3.84
CA ASN A 68 22.99 -18.95 4.60
C ASN A 68 23.53 -17.67 5.24
N ALA A 69 24.73 -17.74 5.83
CA ALA A 69 25.42 -16.58 6.39
C ALA A 69 25.67 -15.51 5.31
N LYS A 70 26.15 -15.89 4.13
CA LYS A 70 26.33 -14.96 2.99
C LYS A 70 25.03 -14.30 2.54
N LYS A 71 23.94 -15.08 2.48
CA LYS A 71 22.62 -14.54 2.12
C LYS A 71 22.16 -13.52 3.15
N LEU A 72 22.34 -13.83 4.44
CA LEU A 72 21.98 -12.94 5.54
C LEU A 72 22.84 -11.67 5.56
N THR A 73 24.16 -11.77 5.32
CA THR A 73 25.03 -10.59 5.22
C THR A 73 24.62 -9.71 4.06
N GLN A 74 24.31 -10.30 2.90
CA GLN A 74 23.88 -9.55 1.72
C GLN A 74 22.54 -8.84 1.93
N GLN A 75 21.59 -9.49 2.60
CA GLN A 75 20.32 -8.86 2.98
C GLN A 75 20.51 -7.71 3.99
N ASN A 76 21.37 -7.89 4.99
CA ASN A 76 21.66 -6.83 5.94
C ASN A 76 22.39 -5.64 5.28
N GLU A 77 23.30 -5.90 4.34
CA GLU A 77 23.96 -4.86 3.56
C GLU A 77 22.96 -4.10 2.68
N SER A 78 22.06 -4.80 1.98
CA SER A 78 21.04 -4.11 1.17
C SER A 78 20.17 -3.20 2.03
N ILE A 79 19.68 -3.68 3.18
CA ILE A 79 18.88 -2.88 4.11
C ILE A 79 19.66 -1.66 4.62
N LYS A 80 20.93 -1.84 4.99
CA LYS A 80 21.77 -0.72 5.44
C LYS A 80 21.93 0.34 4.35
N THR A 81 22.27 -0.08 3.13
CA THR A 81 22.44 0.87 2.01
C THR A 81 21.16 1.61 1.68
N GLU A 82 20.01 0.96 1.84
CA GLU A 82 18.71 1.56 1.64
C GLU A 82 18.38 2.61 2.70
N ILE A 83 18.63 2.31 3.98
CA ILE A 83 18.46 3.25 5.09
C ILE A 83 19.39 4.45 4.92
N GLU A 84 20.64 4.23 4.50
CA GLU A 84 21.60 5.32 4.23
C GLU A 84 21.11 6.23 3.10
N ARG A 85 20.60 5.66 1.99
CA ARG A 85 20.00 6.43 0.90
C ARG A 85 18.76 7.20 1.36
N PHE A 86 17.91 6.58 2.16
CA PHE A 86 16.73 7.23 2.73
C PHE A 86 17.12 8.46 3.55
N LYS A 87 18.06 8.31 4.49
CA LYS A 87 18.54 9.42 5.34
C LYS A 87 19.23 10.52 4.54
N ALA A 88 19.89 10.19 3.43
CA ALA A 88 20.53 11.17 2.58
C ALA A 88 19.51 12.06 1.83
N VAL A 89 18.35 11.52 1.46
CA VAL A 89 17.31 12.26 0.72
C VAL A 89 16.33 12.94 1.68
N PHE A 90 15.97 12.28 2.77
CA PHE A 90 15.01 12.74 3.76
C PHE A 90 15.65 12.80 5.15
N PRO A 91 16.58 13.75 5.40
CA PRO A 91 17.31 13.84 6.66
C PRO A 91 16.40 14.19 7.86
N ASP A 92 15.31 14.91 7.59
CA ASP A 92 14.36 15.37 8.62
C ASP A 92 13.26 14.35 8.93
N ALA A 93 13.18 13.26 8.17
CA ALA A 93 12.16 12.23 8.38
C ALA A 93 12.54 11.33 9.57
N LEU A 94 11.81 11.48 10.68
CA LEU A 94 11.97 10.61 11.84
C LEU A 94 11.16 9.32 11.65
N PRO A 95 11.62 8.17 12.18
CA PRO A 95 10.90 6.91 12.03
C PRO A 95 9.45 6.94 12.51
N GLN A 96 9.16 7.71 13.57
CA GLN A 96 7.79 7.88 14.08
C GLN A 96 6.87 8.72 13.18
N ASP A 97 7.44 9.49 12.25
CA ASP A 97 6.68 10.36 11.35
C ASP A 97 6.41 9.68 10.00
N ILE A 98 6.92 8.45 9.80
CA ILE A 98 6.67 7.65 8.60
C ILE A 98 5.32 6.95 8.75
N PRO A 99 4.34 7.20 7.85
CA PRO A 99 3.02 6.59 7.93
C PRO A 99 3.04 5.07 7.74
N ASP A 100 2.08 4.38 8.36
CA ASP A 100 1.93 2.92 8.27
C ASP A 100 1.81 2.43 6.81
N SER A 101 1.13 3.18 5.95
CA SER A 101 1.00 2.86 4.51
C SER A 101 2.35 2.76 3.80
N VAL A 102 3.37 3.51 4.25
CA VAL A 102 4.72 3.41 3.66
C VAL A 102 5.38 2.10 4.09
N TRP A 103 5.18 1.68 5.34
CA TRP A 103 5.72 0.43 5.86
C TRP A 103 5.05 -0.80 5.23
N GLU A 104 3.76 -0.72 4.92
CA GLU A 104 3.05 -1.77 4.18
C GLU A 104 3.65 -2.00 2.79
N GLU A 105 3.91 -0.93 2.04
CA GLU A 105 4.58 -1.01 0.73
C GLU A 105 5.98 -1.61 0.84
N VAL A 106 6.73 -1.24 1.88
CA VAL A 106 8.06 -1.83 2.16
C VAL A 106 7.96 -3.32 2.48
N ALA A 107 6.96 -3.74 3.23
CA ALA A 107 6.70 -5.15 3.49
C ALA A 107 6.35 -5.93 2.22
N ASN A 108 5.74 -5.28 1.23
CA ASN A 108 5.47 -5.82 -0.11
C ASN A 108 6.70 -5.81 -1.04
N GLY A 109 7.87 -5.35 -0.56
CA GLY A 109 9.13 -5.35 -1.30
C GLY A 109 9.43 -4.05 -2.06
N VAL A 110 8.66 -2.99 -1.85
CA VAL A 110 8.95 -1.67 -2.42
C VAL A 110 10.07 -0.99 -1.62
N PRO A 111 11.07 -0.37 -2.26
CA PRO A 111 12.10 0.33 -1.53
C PRO A 111 11.56 1.50 -0.68
N LEU A 112 11.99 1.62 0.57
CA LEU A 112 11.57 2.64 1.55
C LEU A 112 11.68 4.06 1.00
N LEU A 113 12.77 4.35 0.31
CA LEU A 113 12.99 5.65 -0.34
C LEU A 113 11.88 5.98 -1.35
N TYR A 114 11.47 4.99 -2.16
CA TYR A 114 10.46 5.18 -3.19
C TYR A 114 9.06 5.30 -2.58
N ALA A 115 8.73 4.40 -1.64
CA ALA A 115 7.44 4.42 -0.95
C ALA A 115 7.19 5.76 -0.23
N TYR A 116 8.20 6.26 0.49
CA TYR A 116 8.08 7.54 1.17
C TYR A 116 8.06 8.74 0.20
N ALA A 117 8.86 8.71 -0.87
CA ALA A 117 8.82 9.75 -1.89
C ALA A 117 7.42 9.85 -2.53
N LEU A 118 6.78 8.72 -2.83
CA LEU A 118 5.42 8.69 -3.36
C LEU A 118 4.41 9.25 -2.35
N TYR A 119 4.54 8.89 -1.08
CA TYR A 119 3.72 9.44 0.00
C TYR A 119 3.82 10.96 0.08
N THR A 120 5.03 11.53 0.12
CA THR A 120 5.19 13.00 0.24
C THR A 120 4.59 13.75 -0.95
N VAL A 121 4.67 13.19 -2.15
CA VAL A 121 4.06 13.77 -3.36
C VAL A 121 2.53 13.71 -3.31
N THR A 122 1.96 12.62 -2.81
CA THR A 122 0.50 12.46 -2.72
C THR A 122 -0.09 13.32 -1.61
N ASP A 123 0.50 13.32 -0.42
CA ASP A 123 0.10 14.21 0.69
C ASP A 123 0.19 15.69 0.29
N GLY A 124 1.25 16.09 -0.42
CA GLY A 124 1.36 17.44 -0.96
C GLY A 124 0.20 17.84 -1.89
N LYS A 125 -0.18 16.95 -2.81
CA LYS A 125 -1.30 17.16 -3.74
C LYS A 125 -2.64 17.23 -3.01
N ASP A 126 -2.85 16.39 -2.00
CA ASP A 126 -4.09 16.38 -1.23
C ASP A 126 -4.24 17.65 -0.40
N ARG A 127 -3.15 18.14 0.21
CA ARG A 127 -3.13 19.42 0.93
C ARG A 127 -3.37 20.60 -0.01
N GLU A 128 -2.76 20.62 -1.18
CA GLU A 128 -2.97 21.68 -2.18
C GLU A 128 -4.43 21.69 -2.67
N TYR A 129 -4.98 20.51 -2.97
CA TYR A 129 -6.38 20.36 -3.35
C TYR A 129 -7.33 20.85 -2.26
N ALA A 130 -7.11 20.43 -1.00
CA ALA A 130 -7.91 20.86 0.14
C ALA A 130 -7.81 22.37 0.37
N SER A 131 -6.62 22.96 0.25
CA SER A 131 -6.39 24.40 0.34
C SER A 131 -7.16 25.16 -0.73
N ARG A 132 -7.12 24.70 -1.99
CA ARG A 132 -7.88 25.30 -3.10
C ARG A 132 -9.38 25.26 -2.84
N VAL A 133 -9.92 24.12 -2.43
CA VAL A 133 -11.35 23.97 -2.11
C VAL A 133 -11.74 24.88 -0.95
N ASN A 134 -10.91 24.99 0.08
CA ASN A 134 -11.15 25.87 1.23
C ASN A 134 -11.11 27.36 0.82
N ALA A 135 -10.19 27.76 -0.06
CA ALA A 135 -10.12 29.12 -0.59
C ALA A 135 -11.34 29.46 -1.48
N GLU A 136 -11.78 28.53 -2.34
CA GLU A 136 -13.00 28.69 -3.13
C GLU A 136 -14.25 28.79 -2.23
N ASN A 137 -14.35 27.95 -1.20
CA ASN A 137 -15.46 28.01 -0.24
C ASN A 137 -15.42 29.30 0.58
N SER A 138 -14.23 29.76 1.01
CA SER A 138 -14.07 31.00 1.77
C SER A 138 -14.44 32.23 0.92
N SER A 139 -14.01 32.28 -0.35
CA SER A 139 -14.36 33.37 -1.28
C SER A 139 -15.86 33.38 -1.62
N ARG A 140 -16.50 32.21 -1.76
CA ARG A 140 -17.96 32.10 -1.88
C ARG A 140 -18.68 32.50 -0.60
N ALA A 141 -18.13 32.18 0.57
CA ALA A 141 -18.69 32.55 1.87
C ALA A 141 -18.57 34.06 2.12
N THR A 142 -17.48 34.72 1.73
CA THR A 142 -17.34 36.18 1.83
C THR A 142 -18.20 36.93 0.81
N SER A 143 -18.42 36.37 -0.40
CA SER A 143 -19.45 36.88 -1.32
C SER A 143 -20.89 36.66 -0.83
N LYS A 144 -21.09 35.74 0.12
CA LYS A 144 -22.32 35.64 0.92
C LYS A 144 -22.18 36.41 2.24
N THR A 145 -21.59 37.60 2.21
CA THR A 145 -22.04 38.69 3.09
C THR A 145 -23.36 39.23 2.53
N GLY A 146 -24.34 38.34 2.38
CA GLY A 146 -25.73 38.75 2.34
C GLY A 146 -25.96 39.37 3.70
N THR A 147 -26.37 40.63 3.70
CA THR A 147 -27.13 41.24 4.78
C THR A 147 -27.93 40.15 5.49
N GLY A 148 -27.84 40.10 6.82
CA GLY A 148 -28.83 39.41 7.63
C GLY A 148 -30.19 40.10 7.46
N GLU A 149 -30.71 40.13 6.23
CA GLU A 149 -32.12 40.29 5.97
C GLU A 149 -32.74 39.05 6.58
N THR A 150 -33.21 39.24 7.82
CA THR A 150 -34.32 38.50 8.37
C THR A 150 -35.31 38.29 7.23
N GLU A 151 -35.39 37.06 6.71
CA GLU A 151 -36.31 36.72 5.63
C GLU A 151 -37.68 37.31 5.99
N PRO A 152 -38.33 38.11 5.11
CA PRO A 152 -39.57 38.76 5.45
C PRO A 152 -40.62 37.69 5.77
N VAL A 153 -40.98 37.61 7.04
CA VAL A 153 -42.09 36.76 7.50
C VAL A 153 -43.37 37.54 7.25
N PHE A 154 -44.22 37.01 6.37
CA PHE A 154 -45.48 37.66 6.04
C PHE A 154 -46.58 37.19 6.99
N THR A 155 -47.37 38.12 7.53
CA THR A 155 -48.59 37.77 8.28
C THR A 155 -49.74 37.44 7.33
N LYS A 156 -50.80 36.82 7.87
CA LYS A 156 -51.98 36.44 7.09
C LYS A 156 -52.61 37.63 6.36
N GLU A 157 -52.77 38.73 7.08
CA GLU A 157 -53.38 39.97 6.59
C GLU A 157 -52.52 40.61 5.49
N GLN A 158 -51.20 40.51 5.61
CA GLN A 158 -50.28 41.02 4.59
C GLN A 158 -50.39 40.23 3.29
N VAL A 159 -50.47 38.90 3.35
CA VAL A 159 -50.63 38.06 2.15
C VAL A 159 -51.99 38.29 1.48
N GLU A 160 -53.06 38.48 2.26
CA GLU A 160 -54.41 38.74 1.73
C GLU A 160 -54.53 40.10 1.03
N SER A 161 -53.72 41.08 1.43
CA SER A 161 -53.68 42.42 0.81
C SER A 161 -52.73 42.55 -0.39
N MET A 162 -51.95 41.51 -0.72
CA MET A 162 -50.97 41.56 -1.81
C MET A 162 -51.59 41.38 -3.19
N SER A 163 -50.98 42.03 -4.18
CA SER A 163 -51.35 41.79 -5.58
C SER A 163 -50.93 40.38 -6.02
N PRO A 164 -51.62 39.75 -6.97
CA PRO A 164 -51.24 38.43 -7.50
C PRO A 164 -49.79 38.38 -8.03
N LYS A 165 -49.29 39.51 -8.53
CA LYS A 165 -47.92 39.65 -9.03
C LYS A 165 -46.90 39.61 -7.89
N ASP A 166 -47.25 40.16 -6.73
CA ASP A 166 -46.37 40.18 -5.56
C ASP A 166 -46.42 38.85 -4.79
N VAL A 167 -47.56 38.16 -4.80
CA VAL A 167 -47.68 36.78 -4.29
C VAL A 167 -46.80 35.82 -5.09
N SER A 168 -46.79 35.92 -6.43
CA SER A 168 -45.95 35.07 -7.28
C SER A 168 -44.46 35.30 -7.03
N LYS A 169 -44.03 36.56 -6.87
CA LYS A 169 -42.63 36.91 -6.56
C LYS A 169 -42.19 36.41 -5.19
N ASN A 170 -43.06 36.48 -4.18
CA ASN A 170 -42.73 36.13 -2.80
C ASN A 170 -43.22 34.74 -2.37
N TYR A 171 -43.63 33.91 -3.34
CA TYR A 171 -44.36 32.65 -3.11
C TYR A 171 -43.69 31.70 -2.11
N LYS A 172 -42.36 31.49 -2.24
CA LYS A 172 -41.61 30.58 -1.34
C LYS A 172 -41.56 31.09 0.10
N HIS A 173 -41.46 32.40 0.30
CA HIS A 173 -41.41 33.02 1.63
C HIS A 173 -42.80 33.05 2.27
N ILE A 174 -43.86 33.24 1.47
CA ILE A 174 -45.25 33.15 1.91
C ILE A 174 -45.56 31.73 2.41
N LEU A 175 -45.21 30.68 1.65
CA LEU A 175 -45.39 29.29 2.09
C LEU A 175 -44.68 28.97 3.41
N LYS A 176 -43.45 29.47 3.57
CA LYS A 176 -42.67 29.31 4.82
C LYS A 176 -43.24 30.14 5.98
N SER A 177 -43.99 31.20 5.69
CA SER A 177 -44.68 32.02 6.69
C SER A 177 -46.01 31.38 7.12
N ILE A 178 -46.76 30.81 6.18
CA ILE A 178 -48.02 30.09 6.45
C ILE A 178 -47.82 28.95 7.44
N SER A 179 -46.70 28.21 7.36
CA SER A 179 -46.41 27.11 8.31
C SER A 179 -46.17 27.57 9.75
N LYS A 180 -45.98 28.88 9.96
CA LYS A 180 -45.79 29.51 11.28
C LYS A 180 -47.04 30.26 11.77
N TRP A 181 -48.07 30.38 10.93
CA TRP A 181 -49.34 30.96 11.38
C TRP A 181 -50.01 29.95 12.32
N LYS A 182 -50.18 30.33 13.59
CA LYS A 182 -50.97 29.53 14.51
C LYS A 182 -52.43 29.58 14.04
N LEU A 183 -53.07 28.42 13.90
CA LEU A 183 -54.53 28.32 13.80
C LEU A 183 -55.19 28.87 15.06
#